data_AF-A0A4R6BEJ3-F1
#
_entry.id   AF-A0A4R6BEJ3-F1
#
_cell.length_a   1.000
_cell.length_b   1.000
_cell.length_c   1.000
_cell.angle_alpha   90.00
_cell.angle_beta   90.00
_cell.angle_gamma   90.00
#
_symmetry.space_group_name_H-M   'P 1'
#
loop_
_entity.id
_entity.type
_entity.pdbx_description
1 polymer ?
#
loop_
_entity_poly.entity_id
_entity_poly.type
_entity_poly.pdbx_seq_one_letter_code
_entity_poly.pdbx_strand_id
1 'polypeptide(L)'
;MKRVLLGLLILFIALTIFLDTRDYVLGTDLKIEEIPDVSGEFEDYTMAYDAMESSLDGVGNLDYTAAYSKHLYKLSDGHYYSLEMLDASCKSAYYLYTGFIEVKNPSVSELSFPENKFNLIQVGDKFQQKSWDLKSKAGVHHFKVGEFSQSDRIEDRVSMNDKGTAGLLVSTIPNKDVIVINQEGLWLDRGNNKVGMDEKMKSFRSERAALAAVKKDDFGRLAGVLKTGDMNFYLFSRQIDIFHEYTVVPVRLDKGQVSAGKYERFTYKKDNEFESEFEEKVDDVVYNLHFQQGGKITHYPHHVKDGTIDIAVEVRSEH
;
A
#
# COMPACT_ATOMS: atom_id res chain seq x y z
N MET A 1 62.83 -7.26 3.49
CA MET A 1 61.69 -6.37 3.23
C MET A 1 61.07 -6.56 1.84
N LYS A 2 61.77 -6.38 0.72
CA LYS A 2 61.16 -6.50 -0.64
C LYS A 2 60.48 -7.85 -0.94
N ARG A 3 61.06 -8.99 -0.53
CA ARG A 3 60.47 -10.33 -0.72
C ARG A 3 59.23 -10.58 0.15
N VAL A 4 59.18 -10.00 1.35
CA VAL A 4 58.02 -10.09 2.25
C VAL A 4 56.89 -9.20 1.72
N LEU A 5 57.21 -8.00 1.24
CA LEU A 5 56.24 -7.13 0.56
C LEU A 5 55.65 -7.77 -0.70
N LEU A 6 56.49 -8.45 -1.50
CA LEU A 6 56.04 -9.15 -2.71
C LEU A 6 55.13 -10.33 -2.36
N GLY A 7 55.43 -11.08 -1.31
CA GLY A 7 54.56 -12.16 -0.82
C GLY A 7 53.21 -11.65 -0.33
N LEU A 8 53.18 -10.53 0.40
CA LEU A 8 51.95 -9.88 0.84
C LEU A 8 51.13 -9.34 -0.35
N LEU A 9 51.78 -8.78 -1.37
CA LEU A 9 51.11 -8.29 -2.57
C LEU A 9 50.45 -9.44 -3.37
N ILE A 10 51.14 -10.58 -3.51
CA ILE A 10 50.59 -11.77 -4.20
C ILE A 10 49.39 -12.32 -3.41
N LEU A 11 49.51 -12.42 -2.08
CA LEU A 11 48.40 -12.83 -1.21
C LEU A 11 47.20 -11.88 -1.32
N PHE A 12 47.45 -10.57 -1.37
CA PHE A 12 46.39 -9.57 -1.54
C PHE A 12 45.67 -9.74 -2.89
N ILE A 13 46.43 -9.86 -3.99
CA ILE A 13 45.85 -10.07 -5.34
C ILE A 13 45.05 -11.38 -5.40
N ALA A 14 45.59 -12.48 -4.86
CA ALA A 14 44.90 -13.77 -4.83
C ALA A 14 43.59 -13.71 -4.03
N LEU A 15 43.57 -12.97 -2.90
CA LEU A 15 42.37 -12.76 -2.11
C LEU A 15 41.33 -11.95 -2.88
N THR A 16 41.74 -10.86 -3.56
CA THR A 16 40.82 -10.05 -4.37
C THR A 16 40.19 -10.87 -5.49
N ILE A 17 40.98 -11.67 -6.23
CA ILE A 17 40.46 -12.52 -7.31
C ILE A 17 39.49 -13.58 -6.75
N PHE A 18 39.81 -14.17 -5.61
CA PHE A 18 38.95 -15.16 -4.97
C PHE A 18 37.60 -14.56 -4.55
N LEU A 19 37.62 -13.37 -3.93
CA LEU A 19 36.40 -12.66 -3.53
C LEU A 19 35.55 -12.27 -4.74
N ASP A 20 36.18 -11.71 -5.78
CA ASP A 20 35.51 -11.32 -7.03
C ASP A 20 34.87 -12.54 -7.73
N THR A 21 35.58 -13.66 -7.79
CA THR A 21 35.06 -14.92 -8.35
C THR A 21 33.88 -15.46 -7.52
N ARG A 22 33.99 -15.42 -6.18
CA ARG A 22 32.91 -15.85 -5.29
C ARG A 22 31.67 -14.99 -5.50
N ASP A 23 31.85 -13.67 -5.50
CA ASP A 23 30.76 -12.72 -5.60
C ASP A 23 30.07 -12.84 -6.97
N TYR A 24 30.84 -13.02 -8.06
CA TYR A 24 30.29 -13.38 -9.37
C TYR A 24 29.49 -14.69 -9.34
N VAL A 25 30.01 -15.77 -8.75
CA VAL A 25 29.30 -17.06 -8.70
C VAL A 25 28.01 -16.96 -7.88
N LEU A 26 28.02 -16.19 -6.79
CA LEU A 26 26.85 -15.97 -5.95
C LEU A 26 25.87 -14.95 -6.55
N GLY A 27 26.32 -14.14 -7.51
CA GLY A 27 25.55 -13.05 -8.12
C GLY A 27 25.46 -11.80 -7.23
N THR A 28 26.42 -11.61 -6.31
CA THR A 28 26.47 -10.47 -5.36
C THR A 28 27.29 -9.27 -5.88
N ASP A 29 27.80 -9.38 -7.11
CA ASP A 29 28.65 -8.39 -7.77
C ASP A 29 27.87 -7.31 -8.53
N LEU A 30 26.55 -7.48 -8.69
CA LEU A 30 25.68 -6.55 -9.38
C LEU A 30 25.64 -5.19 -8.67
N LYS A 31 25.80 -4.13 -9.47
CA LYS A 31 25.83 -2.76 -8.99
C LYS A 31 24.59 -1.99 -9.43
N ILE A 32 24.18 -1.04 -8.59
CA ILE A 32 23.00 -0.20 -8.85
C ILE A 32 23.11 0.61 -10.14
N GLU A 33 24.33 0.98 -10.55
CA GLU A 33 24.60 1.73 -11.78
C GLU A 33 24.31 0.92 -13.06
N GLU A 34 24.15 -0.39 -12.93
CA GLU A 34 23.77 -1.27 -14.05
C GLU A 34 22.26 -1.23 -14.30
N ILE A 35 21.46 -0.69 -13.38
CA ILE A 35 20.00 -0.58 -13.51
C ILE A 35 19.64 0.76 -14.16
N PRO A 36 19.01 0.74 -15.36
CA PRO A 36 18.56 1.95 -16.04
C PRO A 36 17.73 2.86 -15.13
N ASP A 37 17.99 4.16 -15.20
CA ASP A 37 17.11 5.15 -14.57
C ASP A 37 15.95 5.46 -15.51
N VAL A 38 14.78 4.94 -15.16
CA VAL A 38 13.52 5.14 -15.87
C VAL A 38 12.61 6.15 -15.17
N SER A 39 13.16 7.00 -14.29
CA SER A 39 12.40 8.06 -13.62
C SER A 39 11.76 9.01 -14.63
N GLY A 40 10.56 9.50 -14.34
CA GLY A 40 9.87 10.45 -15.19
C GLY A 40 8.35 10.40 -15.08
N GLU A 41 7.69 11.12 -15.98
CA GLU A 41 6.23 11.12 -16.09
C GLU A 41 5.73 10.07 -17.08
N PHE A 42 4.62 9.44 -16.73
CA PHE A 42 3.93 8.38 -17.47
C PHE A 42 2.44 8.72 -17.57
N GLU A 43 1.77 8.17 -18.57
CA GLU A 43 0.34 8.45 -18.80
C GLU A 43 -0.55 7.90 -17.69
N ASP A 44 -0.14 6.78 -17.07
CA ASP A 44 -0.85 6.18 -15.95
C ASP A 44 0.11 5.40 -15.03
N TYR A 45 -0.44 4.94 -13.90
CA TYR A 45 0.28 4.16 -12.91
C TYR A 45 0.81 2.84 -13.48
N THR A 46 0.05 2.19 -14.36
CA THR A 46 0.41 0.87 -14.90
C THR A 46 1.65 1.00 -15.77
N MET A 47 1.71 2.00 -16.64
CA MET A 47 2.89 2.29 -17.45
C MET A 47 4.12 2.62 -16.60
N ALA A 48 3.95 3.40 -15.53
CA ALA A 48 5.04 3.69 -14.59
C ALA A 48 5.54 2.41 -13.89
N TYR A 49 4.63 1.54 -13.48
CA TYR A 49 4.95 0.27 -12.85
C TYR A 49 5.64 -0.69 -13.83
N ASP A 50 5.12 -0.83 -15.04
CA ASP A 50 5.69 -1.68 -16.10
C ASP A 50 7.09 -1.19 -16.49
N ALA A 51 7.31 0.13 -16.56
CA ALA A 51 8.64 0.69 -16.80
C ALA A 51 9.63 0.34 -15.67
N MET A 52 9.17 0.36 -14.41
CA MET A 52 9.98 -0.07 -13.27
C MET A 52 10.32 -1.58 -13.37
N GLU A 53 9.35 -2.43 -13.68
CA GLU A 53 9.55 -3.87 -13.86
C GLU A 53 10.53 -4.15 -15.01
N SER A 54 10.29 -3.58 -16.19
CA SER A 54 11.16 -3.73 -17.36
C SER A 54 12.55 -3.12 -17.19
N SER A 55 12.78 -2.25 -16.19
CA SER A 55 14.14 -1.77 -15.90
C SER A 55 15.05 -2.84 -15.28
N LEU A 56 14.46 -3.91 -14.76
CA LEU A 56 15.20 -5.10 -14.30
C LEU A 56 15.52 -6.04 -15.47
N ASP A 57 14.68 -6.05 -16.51
CA ASP A 57 14.84 -6.90 -17.68
C ASP A 57 16.13 -6.54 -18.43
N GLY A 58 17.05 -7.50 -18.53
CA GLY A 58 18.28 -7.36 -19.31
C GLY A 58 19.50 -6.87 -18.53
N VAL A 59 19.40 -6.63 -17.22
CA VAL A 59 20.55 -6.32 -16.36
C VAL A 59 21.14 -7.61 -15.79
N GLY A 60 22.32 -8.03 -16.25
CA GLY A 60 23.15 -9.00 -15.51
C GLY A 60 22.54 -10.39 -15.19
N ASN A 61 21.65 -10.93 -16.03
CA ASN A 61 20.83 -12.12 -15.72
C ASN A 61 19.97 -11.96 -14.44
N LEU A 62 19.55 -10.74 -14.14
CA LEU A 62 18.49 -10.50 -13.16
C LEU A 62 17.17 -10.98 -13.75
N ASP A 63 16.51 -11.85 -13.00
CA ASP A 63 15.14 -12.25 -13.26
C ASP A 63 14.26 -11.59 -12.20
N TYR A 64 13.27 -10.81 -12.65
CA TYR A 64 12.18 -10.39 -11.80
C TYR A 64 11.40 -11.63 -11.32
N THR A 65 11.15 -11.71 -10.01
CA THR A 65 10.54 -12.91 -9.41
C THR A 65 9.16 -12.64 -8.85
N ALA A 66 8.97 -11.51 -8.15
CA ALA A 66 7.69 -11.15 -7.55
C ALA A 66 7.65 -9.68 -7.14
N ALA A 67 6.45 -9.14 -7.02
CA ALA A 67 6.21 -7.89 -6.33
C ALA A 67 5.86 -8.15 -4.86
N TYR A 68 6.41 -7.35 -3.96
CA TYR A 68 5.98 -7.32 -2.58
C TYR A 68 4.70 -6.50 -2.42
N SER A 69 4.01 -6.69 -1.30
CA SER A 69 2.80 -5.93 -0.98
C SER A 69 3.09 -4.42 -0.97
N LYS A 70 2.24 -3.68 -1.68
CA LYS A 70 2.39 -2.23 -1.89
C LYS A 70 1.98 -1.46 -0.65
N HIS A 71 2.74 -0.43 -0.32
CA HIS A 71 2.34 0.52 0.72
C HIS A 71 1.74 1.74 0.04
N LEU A 72 0.45 2.00 0.30
CA LEU A 72 -0.31 3.06 -0.33
C LEU A 72 -0.51 4.23 0.62
N TYR A 73 -0.37 5.43 0.09
CA TYR A 73 -0.51 6.68 0.82
C TYR A 73 -1.35 7.67 0.02
N LYS A 74 -2.08 8.53 0.74
CA LYS A 74 -2.64 9.77 0.18
C LYS A 74 -1.84 10.95 0.74
N LEU A 75 -1.22 11.71 -0.15
CA LEU A 75 -0.42 12.88 0.21
C LEU A 75 -1.32 14.06 0.61
N SER A 76 -0.72 15.06 1.25
CA SER A 76 -1.44 16.25 1.74
C SER A 76 -2.07 17.10 0.64
N ASP A 77 -1.57 17.02 -0.59
CA ASP A 77 -2.13 17.63 -1.80
C ASP A 77 -3.24 16.79 -2.45
N GLY A 78 -3.54 15.61 -1.88
CA GLY A 78 -4.58 14.70 -2.34
C GLY A 78 -4.12 13.67 -3.37
N HIS A 79 -2.87 13.73 -3.84
CA HIS A 79 -2.30 12.75 -4.76
C HIS A 79 -2.17 11.39 -4.10
N TYR A 80 -2.21 10.34 -4.92
CA TYR A 80 -1.87 8.99 -4.47
C TYR A 80 -0.40 8.72 -4.65
N TYR A 81 0.19 8.06 -3.65
CA TYR A 81 1.60 7.75 -3.63
C TYR A 81 1.79 6.32 -3.18
N SER A 82 2.60 5.57 -3.91
CA SER A 82 2.85 4.16 -3.62
C SER A 82 4.35 3.90 -3.51
N LEU A 83 4.75 3.19 -2.46
CA LEU A 83 6.06 2.56 -2.39
C LEU A 83 5.97 1.19 -3.08
N GLU A 84 6.65 1.08 -4.21
CA GLU A 84 6.79 -0.14 -4.99
C GLU A 84 8.06 -0.89 -4.58
N MET A 85 7.94 -2.21 -4.48
CA MET A 85 9.01 -3.09 -4.03
C MET A 85 8.98 -4.35 -4.89
N LEU A 86 9.99 -4.54 -5.72
CA LEU A 86 10.16 -5.69 -6.60
C LEU A 86 11.32 -6.55 -6.11
N ASP A 87 11.12 -7.87 -6.13
CA ASP A 87 12.16 -8.85 -5.86
C ASP A 87 12.83 -9.26 -7.18
N ALA A 88 14.14 -9.12 -7.24
CA ALA A 88 14.96 -9.49 -8.38
C ALA A 88 16.02 -10.51 -7.95
N SER A 89 16.14 -11.62 -8.68
CA SER A 89 17.10 -12.67 -8.38
C SER A 89 18.20 -12.74 -9.42
N CYS A 90 19.43 -12.98 -8.99
CA CYS A 90 20.55 -13.31 -9.87
C CYS A 90 21.34 -14.46 -9.24
N LYS A 91 21.34 -15.63 -9.89
CA LYS A 91 21.98 -16.86 -9.39
C LYS A 91 21.46 -17.26 -8.01
N SER A 92 22.21 -16.96 -6.94
CA SER A 92 21.82 -17.24 -5.55
C SER A 92 21.53 -15.98 -4.76
N ALA A 93 21.68 -14.79 -5.35
CA ALA A 93 21.44 -13.51 -4.72
C ALA A 93 20.02 -13.02 -5.02
N TYR A 94 19.39 -12.42 -4.02
CA TYR A 94 18.08 -11.79 -4.09
C TYR A 94 18.19 -10.34 -3.67
N TYR A 95 17.59 -9.47 -4.47
CA TYR A 95 17.69 -8.03 -4.36
C TYR A 95 16.31 -7.42 -4.24
N LEU A 96 16.22 -6.40 -3.40
CA LEU A 96 15.06 -5.53 -3.34
C LEU A 96 15.30 -4.31 -4.24
N TYR A 97 14.45 -4.17 -5.24
CA TYR A 97 14.34 -2.96 -6.05
C TYR A 97 13.15 -2.12 -5.60
N THR A 98 13.39 -0.87 -5.25
CA THR A 98 12.39 0.03 -4.65
C THR A 98 12.22 1.28 -5.48
N GLY A 99 10.98 1.70 -5.66
CA GLY A 99 10.61 2.89 -6.41
C GLY A 99 9.35 3.50 -5.83
N PHE A 100 9.05 4.73 -6.24
CA PHE A 100 7.86 5.43 -5.83
C PHE A 100 7.06 5.86 -7.05
N ILE A 101 5.76 5.55 -7.05
CA ILE A 101 4.84 6.00 -8.09
C ILE A 101 3.84 6.97 -7.45
N GLU A 102 3.80 8.18 -7.99
CA GLU A 102 2.83 9.21 -7.62
C GLU A 102 1.80 9.41 -8.73
N VAL A 103 0.52 9.21 -8.44
CA VAL A 103 -0.57 9.57 -9.35
C VAL A 103 -0.99 11.01 -9.06
N LYS A 104 -0.48 11.94 -9.88
CA LYS A 104 -0.79 13.39 -9.77
C LYS A 104 -2.23 13.67 -10.20
N ASN A 105 -2.67 13.03 -11.28
CA ASN A 105 -4.02 13.13 -11.80
C ASN A 105 -4.35 11.88 -12.66
N PRO A 106 -5.59 11.73 -13.17
CA PRO A 106 -5.99 10.54 -13.93
C PRO A 106 -5.22 10.26 -15.23
N SER A 107 -4.31 11.13 -15.65
CA SER A 107 -3.53 11.00 -16.89
C SER A 107 -2.04 11.30 -16.71
N VAL A 108 -1.59 11.44 -15.46
CA VAL A 108 -0.18 11.71 -15.16
C VAL A 108 0.19 10.98 -13.88
N SER A 109 1.11 10.03 -14.03
CA SER A 109 1.85 9.41 -12.94
C SER A 109 3.33 9.77 -13.02
N GLU A 110 4.01 9.87 -11.90
CA GLU A 110 5.46 10.12 -11.83
C GLU A 110 6.15 8.96 -11.12
N LEU A 111 7.13 8.35 -11.78
CA LEU A 111 8.04 7.37 -11.20
C LEU A 111 9.30 8.07 -10.73
N SER A 112 9.70 7.81 -9.49
CA SER A 112 10.95 8.30 -8.91
C SER A 112 11.65 7.20 -8.13
N PHE A 113 12.98 7.27 -8.07
CA PHE A 113 13.80 6.32 -7.34
C PHE A 113 14.57 6.99 -6.19
N PRO A 114 14.70 6.32 -5.03
CA PRO A 114 15.63 6.75 -4.00
C PRO A 114 17.09 6.44 -4.40
N GLU A 115 18.06 7.09 -3.76
CA GLU A 115 19.49 6.82 -3.98
C GLU A 115 19.86 5.34 -3.77
N ASN A 116 19.28 4.71 -2.74
CA ASN A 116 19.48 3.29 -2.44
C ASN A 116 18.34 2.44 -3.02
N LYS A 117 17.97 2.63 -4.29
CA LYS A 117 16.87 1.91 -4.95
C LYS A 117 17.07 0.40 -5.05
N PHE A 118 18.31 -0.10 -4.99
CA PHE A 118 18.63 -1.51 -5.19
C PHE A 118 19.51 -2.03 -4.06
N ASN A 119 19.05 -3.06 -3.35
CA ASN A 119 19.73 -3.61 -2.19
C ASN A 119 19.74 -5.14 -2.20
N LEU A 120 20.91 -5.75 -2.00
CA LEU A 120 21.01 -7.18 -1.70
C LEU A 120 20.33 -7.48 -0.36
N ILE A 121 19.33 -8.37 -0.37
CA ILE A 121 18.58 -8.75 0.83
C ILE A 121 18.81 -10.21 1.24
N GLN A 122 19.15 -11.11 0.31
CA GLN A 122 19.34 -12.52 0.62
C GLN A 122 20.36 -13.18 -0.31
N VAL A 123 21.12 -14.15 0.20
CA VAL A 123 22.03 -15.00 -0.58
C VAL A 123 21.81 -16.47 -0.18
N GLY A 124 21.42 -17.31 -1.14
CA GLY A 124 20.87 -18.64 -0.87
C GLY A 124 19.66 -18.50 0.06
N ASP A 125 19.62 -19.27 1.14
CA ASP A 125 18.53 -19.23 2.13
C ASP A 125 18.78 -18.24 3.28
N LYS A 126 19.79 -17.36 3.15
CA LYS A 126 20.23 -16.48 4.24
C LYS A 126 19.94 -15.02 3.93
N PHE A 127 19.06 -14.43 4.73
CA PHE A 127 18.88 -12.99 4.79
C PHE A 127 20.15 -12.29 5.25
N GLN A 128 20.47 -11.18 4.59
CA GLN A 128 21.55 -10.28 5.00
C GLN A 128 21.17 -9.57 6.31
N GLN A 129 22.15 -9.10 7.07
CA GLN A 129 21.90 -8.28 8.27
C GLN A 129 22.17 -6.83 7.92
N LYS A 130 21.12 -6.11 7.51
CA LYS A 130 21.23 -4.72 7.01
C LYS A 130 19.98 -3.93 7.39
N SER A 131 20.16 -2.63 7.63
CA SER A 131 19.06 -1.67 7.70
C SER A 131 19.41 -0.41 6.93
N TRP A 132 18.39 0.27 6.42
CA TRP A 132 18.53 1.55 5.75
C TRP A 132 17.20 2.30 5.77
N ASP A 133 17.29 3.61 5.57
CA ASP A 133 16.13 4.50 5.52
C ASP A 133 15.95 5.04 4.10
N LEU A 134 14.71 5.09 3.64
CA LEU A 134 14.31 5.78 2.42
C LEU A 134 13.42 6.97 2.79
N LYS A 135 13.82 8.17 2.36
CA LYS A 135 13.01 9.38 2.52
C LYS A 135 12.15 9.57 1.28
N SER A 136 10.89 9.90 1.47
CA SER A 136 9.91 10.10 0.40
C SER A 136 8.95 11.25 0.72
N LYS A 137 8.04 11.54 -0.21
CA LYS A 137 6.93 12.49 0.04
C LYS A 137 5.97 11.95 1.12
N ALA A 138 5.81 10.63 1.21
CA ALA A 138 4.94 10.00 2.20
C ALA A 138 5.56 9.97 3.61
N GLY A 139 6.88 9.95 3.74
CA GLY A 139 7.54 9.90 5.05
C GLY A 139 8.93 9.29 5.01
N VAL A 140 9.32 8.65 6.11
CA VAL A 140 10.55 7.86 6.21
C VAL A 140 10.18 6.38 6.30
N HIS A 141 10.70 5.59 5.38
CA HIS A 141 10.53 4.14 5.35
C HIS A 141 11.79 3.48 5.90
N HIS A 142 11.65 2.75 7.00
CA HIS A 142 12.73 2.04 7.66
C HIS A 142 12.73 0.59 7.23
N PHE A 143 13.75 0.20 6.48
CA PHE A 143 13.96 -1.16 6.02
C PHE A 143 14.90 -1.88 6.97
N LYS A 144 14.55 -3.11 7.31
CA LYS A 144 15.40 -4.02 8.09
C LYS A 144 15.34 -5.40 7.47
N VAL A 145 16.50 -5.96 7.20
CA VAL A 145 16.68 -7.33 6.74
C VAL A 145 17.48 -8.09 7.78
N GLY A 146 17.04 -9.30 8.09
CA GLY A 146 17.72 -10.19 9.04
C GLY A 146 16.77 -10.80 10.04
N GLU A 147 17.27 -11.09 11.24
CA GLU A 147 16.48 -11.73 12.30
C GLU A 147 15.42 -10.79 12.87
N PHE A 148 14.21 -11.32 13.03
CA PHE A 148 13.12 -10.61 13.66
C PHE A 148 13.30 -10.58 15.18
N SER A 149 12.99 -9.44 15.77
CA SER A 149 12.93 -9.25 17.21
C SER A 149 11.51 -9.47 17.73
N GLN A 150 11.36 -9.70 19.04
CA GLN A 150 10.03 -9.77 19.67
C GLN A 150 9.28 -8.43 19.61
N SER A 151 9.99 -7.31 19.48
CA SER A 151 9.38 -5.98 19.31
C SER A 151 8.99 -5.67 17.87
N ASP A 152 9.38 -6.51 16.90
CA ASP A 152 9.05 -6.29 15.50
C ASP A 152 7.58 -6.67 15.26
N ARG A 153 6.80 -5.66 14.84
CA ARG A 153 5.42 -5.79 14.42
C ARG A 153 5.27 -6.82 13.31
N ILE A 154 4.19 -7.61 13.38
CA ILE A 154 3.95 -8.66 12.38
C ILE A 154 3.49 -8.02 11.07
N GLU A 155 2.69 -6.96 11.18
CA GLU A 155 2.16 -6.18 10.07
C GLU A 155 3.23 -5.49 9.22
N ASP A 156 4.42 -5.24 9.79
CA ASP A 156 5.54 -4.61 9.08
C ASP A 156 6.41 -5.65 8.34
N ARG A 157 6.12 -6.96 8.46
CA ARG A 157 6.90 -8.04 7.84
C ARG A 157 6.44 -8.26 6.40
N VAL A 158 7.33 -7.99 5.45
CA VAL A 158 7.07 -8.04 4.01
C VAL A 158 7.43 -9.41 3.42
N SER A 159 8.50 -10.03 3.93
CA SER A 159 8.95 -11.38 3.52
C SER A 159 9.54 -12.09 4.73
N MET A 160 9.48 -13.42 4.76
CA MET A 160 10.03 -14.22 5.85
C MET A 160 10.52 -15.59 5.37
N ASN A 161 11.48 -16.16 6.09
CA ASN A 161 11.87 -17.56 5.90
C ASN A 161 10.76 -18.52 6.37
N ASP A 162 10.89 -19.80 6.02
CA ASP A 162 9.93 -20.87 6.41
C ASP A 162 9.69 -20.96 7.91
N LYS A 163 10.65 -20.52 8.73
CA LYS A 163 10.56 -20.55 10.20
C LYS A 163 9.90 -19.30 10.79
N GLY A 164 9.62 -18.28 9.99
CA GLY A 164 9.09 -16.99 10.43
C GLY A 164 10.03 -16.21 11.37
N THR A 165 11.34 -16.49 11.31
CA THR A 165 12.35 -15.99 12.26
C THR A 165 13.22 -14.88 11.70
N ALA A 166 13.33 -14.78 10.38
CA ALA A 166 14.12 -13.77 9.69
C ALA A 166 13.44 -13.40 8.38
N GLY A 167 13.72 -12.20 7.89
CA GLY A 167 13.13 -11.71 6.64
C GLY A 167 13.36 -10.23 6.42
N LEU A 168 12.48 -9.64 5.60
CA LEU A 168 12.42 -8.22 5.30
C LEU A 168 11.25 -7.59 6.07
N LEU A 169 11.55 -6.52 6.82
CA LEU A 169 10.59 -5.66 7.49
C LEU A 169 10.67 -4.24 6.92
N VAL A 170 9.50 -3.61 6.75
CA VAL A 170 9.36 -2.22 6.36
C VAL A 170 8.38 -1.55 7.31
N SER A 171 8.85 -0.53 8.03
CA SER A 171 7.99 0.32 8.85
C SER A 171 8.04 1.75 8.32
N THR A 172 6.93 2.48 8.38
CA THR A 172 6.86 3.86 7.86
C THR A 172 6.50 4.83 8.96
N ILE A 173 7.27 5.90 9.08
CA ILE A 173 6.89 7.10 9.83
C ILE A 173 6.34 8.11 8.81
N PRO A 174 5.01 8.31 8.74
CA PRO A 174 4.43 9.21 7.75
C PRO A 174 4.75 10.67 8.06
N ASN A 175 4.88 11.48 7.01
CA ASN A 175 4.91 12.94 7.13
C ASN A 175 3.58 13.45 7.67
N LYS A 176 3.59 14.68 8.18
CA LYS A 176 2.38 15.34 8.66
C LYS A 176 1.32 15.40 7.55
N ASP A 177 0.07 15.13 7.91
CA ASP A 177 -1.10 15.19 7.02
C ASP A 177 -1.08 14.16 5.87
N VAL A 178 -0.15 13.19 5.89
CA VAL A 178 -0.15 12.02 4.99
C VAL A 178 -1.00 10.91 5.59
N ILE A 179 -1.87 10.33 4.77
CA ILE A 179 -2.76 9.25 5.17
C ILE A 179 -2.17 7.93 4.68
N VAL A 180 -1.93 7.00 5.60
CA VAL A 180 -1.52 5.62 5.27
C VAL A 180 -2.78 4.79 4.99
N ILE A 181 -2.76 4.01 3.92
CA ILE A 181 -3.85 3.12 3.52
C ILE A 181 -3.36 1.67 3.65
N ASN A 182 -4.08 0.85 4.43
CA ASN A 182 -3.71 -0.55 4.61
C ASN A 182 -4.13 -1.42 3.41
N GLN A 183 -3.80 -2.71 3.46
CA GLN A 183 -4.12 -3.66 2.39
C GLN A 183 -5.63 -3.91 2.21
N GLU A 184 -6.42 -3.67 3.26
CA GLU A 184 -7.89 -3.73 3.24
C GLU A 184 -8.53 -2.42 2.76
N GLY A 185 -7.71 -1.47 2.28
CA GLY A 185 -8.16 -0.17 1.79
C GLY A 185 -8.59 0.83 2.87
N LEU A 186 -8.41 0.49 4.15
CA LEU A 186 -8.73 1.36 5.28
C LEU A 186 -7.68 2.47 5.43
N TRP A 187 -8.17 3.70 5.59
CA TRP A 187 -7.32 4.83 5.96
C TRP A 187 -6.94 4.73 7.45
N LEU A 188 -5.66 4.60 7.77
CA LEU A 188 -5.22 4.33 9.14
C LEU A 188 -5.25 5.56 10.06
N ASP A 189 -5.32 6.77 9.51
CA ASP A 189 -5.56 7.99 10.28
C ASP A 189 -7.05 8.11 10.62
N ARG A 190 -7.41 7.79 11.87
CA ARG A 190 -8.80 7.87 12.36
C ARG A 190 -9.41 9.26 12.22
N GLY A 191 -8.62 10.33 12.32
CA GLY A 191 -9.12 11.71 12.19
C GLY A 191 -9.60 12.04 10.78
N ASN A 192 -9.09 11.34 9.77
CA ASN A 192 -9.41 11.54 8.36
C ASN A 192 -10.24 10.38 7.75
N ASN A 193 -10.15 9.19 8.33
CA ASN A 193 -10.98 8.04 7.96
C ASN A 193 -12.40 8.22 8.48
N LYS A 194 -12.57 8.44 9.79
CA LYS A 194 -13.85 8.36 10.50
C LYS A 194 -14.32 9.72 10.98
N VAL A 195 -14.62 10.60 10.04
CA VAL A 195 -14.88 12.01 10.35
C VAL A 195 -16.23 12.16 11.05
N GLY A 196 -16.19 12.64 12.30
CA GLY A 196 -17.38 12.89 13.13
C GLY A 196 -17.97 11.62 13.76
N MET A 197 -17.37 10.44 13.57
CA MET A 197 -17.93 9.16 14.07
C MET A 197 -18.08 9.12 15.59
N ASP A 198 -17.23 9.84 16.32
CA ASP A 198 -17.27 9.98 17.78
C ASP A 198 -18.28 11.04 18.29
N GLU A 199 -18.90 11.83 17.39
CA GLU A 199 -19.88 12.86 17.74
C GLU A 199 -21.32 12.30 17.69
N LYS A 200 -22.30 13.01 18.27
CA LYS A 200 -23.72 12.67 18.04
C LYS A 200 -24.16 13.08 16.64
N MET A 201 -24.99 12.27 15.98
CA MET A 201 -25.62 12.69 14.74
C MET A 201 -26.48 13.95 14.93
N LYS A 202 -26.51 14.80 13.92
CA LYS A 202 -27.31 16.02 13.87
C LYS A 202 -28.59 15.76 13.09
N SER A 203 -29.70 16.33 13.57
CA SER A 203 -30.99 16.18 12.91
C SER A 203 -31.19 17.21 11.80
N PHE A 204 -31.83 16.79 10.73
CA PHE A 204 -32.10 17.55 9.53
C PHE A 204 -33.56 17.37 9.07
N ARG A 205 -34.04 18.32 8.28
CA ARG A 205 -35.40 18.30 7.73
C ARG A 205 -35.57 17.32 6.56
N SER A 206 -34.48 16.85 5.96
CA SER A 206 -34.50 15.91 4.83
C SER A 206 -33.13 15.25 4.65
N GLU A 207 -33.12 14.10 3.97
CA GLU A 207 -31.88 13.40 3.59
C GLU A 207 -30.98 14.27 2.71
N ARG A 208 -31.56 15.05 1.80
CA ARG A 208 -30.80 16.02 0.99
C ARG A 208 -30.08 17.06 1.85
N ALA A 209 -30.74 17.60 2.87
CA ALA A 209 -30.13 18.56 3.78
C ALA A 209 -29.05 17.90 4.65
N ALA A 210 -29.28 16.66 5.07
CA ALA A 210 -28.32 15.87 5.83
C ALA A 210 -27.04 15.61 5.02
N LEU A 211 -27.16 15.13 3.79
CA LEU A 211 -26.02 14.87 2.90
C LEU A 211 -25.26 16.15 2.56
N ALA A 212 -25.96 17.25 2.26
CA ALA A 212 -25.33 18.53 1.98
C ALA A 212 -24.52 19.06 3.17
N ALA A 213 -24.95 18.79 4.40
CA ALA A 213 -24.22 19.20 5.60
C ALA A 213 -23.01 18.30 5.91
N VAL A 214 -23.05 17.02 5.52
CA VAL A 214 -21.93 16.08 5.69
C VAL A 214 -20.88 16.23 4.60
N LYS A 215 -21.29 16.54 3.35
CA LYS A 215 -20.42 16.71 2.20
C LYS A 215 -19.60 18.01 2.29
N LYS A 216 -18.58 17.99 3.17
CA LYS A 216 -17.62 19.09 3.36
C LYS A 216 -16.57 19.16 2.25
N ASP A 217 -16.27 18.00 1.64
CA ASP A 217 -15.33 17.88 0.52
C ASP A 217 -16.07 17.32 -0.70
N ASP A 218 -15.40 17.31 -1.85
CA ASP A 218 -15.90 16.52 -2.96
C ASP A 218 -15.70 15.02 -2.70
N PHE A 219 -16.80 14.28 -2.66
CA PHE A 219 -16.85 12.82 -2.47
C PHE A 219 -16.97 12.07 -3.80
N GLY A 220 -17.01 12.78 -4.93
CA GLY A 220 -17.27 12.18 -6.24
C GLY A 220 -18.76 11.96 -6.50
N ARG A 221 -19.07 10.93 -7.29
CA ARG A 221 -20.44 10.59 -7.73
C ARG A 221 -21.14 9.71 -6.71
N LEU A 222 -22.46 9.77 -6.64
CA LEU A 222 -23.24 8.80 -5.88
C LEU A 222 -23.18 7.44 -6.61
N ALA A 223 -22.58 6.44 -5.97
CA ALA A 223 -22.52 5.06 -6.45
C ALA A 223 -23.82 4.30 -6.17
N GLY A 224 -24.42 4.55 -5.00
CA GLY A 224 -25.71 3.95 -4.64
C GLY A 224 -26.13 4.28 -3.22
N VAL A 225 -27.27 3.71 -2.82
CA VAL A 225 -27.81 3.85 -1.47
C VAL A 225 -28.22 2.47 -0.97
N LEU A 226 -27.59 2.00 0.10
CA LEU A 226 -27.99 0.78 0.79
C LEU A 226 -29.05 1.14 1.82
N LYS A 227 -30.27 0.65 1.64
CA LYS A 227 -31.40 0.96 2.51
C LYS A 227 -31.68 -0.21 3.44
N THR A 228 -31.64 0.06 4.75
CA THR A 228 -32.02 -0.89 5.80
C THR A 228 -33.27 -0.37 6.52
N GLY A 229 -33.68 -0.97 7.64
CA GLY A 229 -34.88 -0.56 8.39
C GLY A 229 -34.81 0.89 8.87
N ASP A 230 -33.78 1.21 9.66
CA ASP A 230 -33.66 2.51 10.34
C ASP A 230 -32.48 3.36 9.81
N MET A 231 -31.74 2.85 8.82
CA MET A 231 -30.53 3.49 8.29
C MET A 231 -30.46 3.39 6.76
N ASN A 232 -30.08 4.49 6.13
CA ASN A 232 -29.63 4.55 4.74
C ASN A 232 -28.13 4.81 4.72
N PHE A 233 -27.38 4.06 3.93
CA PHE A 233 -25.95 4.27 3.71
C PHE A 233 -25.74 4.79 2.30
N TYR A 234 -25.36 6.06 2.20
CA TYR A 234 -25.07 6.71 0.93
C TYR A 234 -23.62 6.45 0.55
N LEU A 235 -23.41 5.76 -0.57
CA LEU A 235 -22.10 5.40 -1.07
C LEU A 235 -21.73 6.39 -2.17
N PHE A 236 -20.65 7.14 -1.96
CA PHE A 236 -20.05 7.97 -2.98
C PHE A 236 -18.75 7.33 -3.46
N SER A 237 -18.49 7.39 -4.76
CA SER A 237 -17.26 6.90 -5.35
C SER A 237 -16.55 7.95 -6.19
N ARG A 238 -15.22 7.91 -6.14
CA ARG A 238 -14.34 8.63 -7.04
C ARG A 238 -13.28 7.65 -7.56
N GLN A 239 -13.09 7.65 -8.87
CA GLN A 239 -11.98 6.95 -9.49
C GLN A 239 -10.89 7.94 -9.89
N ILE A 240 -9.65 7.66 -9.49
CA ILE A 240 -8.43 8.40 -9.87
C ILE A 240 -7.44 7.37 -10.40
N ASP A 241 -7.34 7.24 -11.72
CA ASP A 241 -6.56 6.18 -12.36
C ASP A 241 -7.02 4.77 -11.88
N ILE A 242 -6.12 3.97 -11.30
CA ILE A 242 -6.39 2.69 -10.63
C ILE A 242 -6.96 2.85 -9.20
N PHE A 243 -6.96 4.07 -8.67
CA PHE A 243 -7.54 4.58 -7.42
C PHE A 243 -9.07 4.47 -7.31
N HIS A 244 -9.66 3.60 -6.49
CA HIS A 244 -11.10 3.62 -6.18
C HIS A 244 -11.36 4.11 -4.74
N GLU A 245 -11.73 5.39 -4.59
CA GLU A 245 -12.19 5.96 -3.32
C GLU A 245 -13.66 5.71 -3.10
N TYR A 246 -14.00 5.25 -1.89
CA TYR A 246 -15.37 5.19 -1.41
C TYR A 246 -15.52 6.07 -0.18
N THR A 247 -16.57 6.88 -0.16
CA THR A 247 -17.04 7.57 1.05
C THR A 247 -18.42 7.02 1.41
N VAL A 248 -18.55 6.49 2.63
CA VAL A 248 -19.80 5.95 3.15
C VAL A 248 -20.39 6.95 4.13
N VAL A 249 -21.61 7.43 3.84
CA VAL A 249 -22.33 8.36 4.72
C VAL A 249 -23.56 7.64 5.31
N PRO A 250 -23.49 7.20 6.57
CA PRO A 250 -24.66 6.69 7.28
C PRO A 250 -25.65 7.83 7.58
N VAL A 251 -26.93 7.58 7.32
CA VAL A 251 -28.07 8.48 7.56
C VAL A 251 -29.15 7.70 8.29
N ARG A 252 -29.48 8.12 9.51
CA ARG A 252 -30.53 7.51 10.33
C ARG A 252 -31.90 8.09 10.00
N LEU A 253 -32.89 7.20 9.95
CA LEU A 253 -34.31 7.51 9.76
C LEU A 253 -35.09 7.02 11.00
N ASP A 254 -35.15 7.81 12.08
CA ASP A 254 -35.92 7.45 13.30
C ASP A 254 -37.07 8.45 13.52
N LYS A 255 -38.29 7.94 13.79
CA LYS A 255 -39.48 8.72 14.17
C LYS A 255 -39.76 9.95 13.29
N GLY A 256 -39.54 9.83 11.98
CA GLY A 256 -39.73 10.93 11.03
C GLY A 256 -38.67 12.03 11.10
N GLN A 257 -37.58 11.81 11.84
CA GLN A 257 -36.38 12.64 11.84
C GLN A 257 -35.28 11.99 11.00
N VAL A 258 -34.59 12.81 10.22
CA VAL A 258 -33.41 12.39 9.47
C VAL A 258 -32.19 12.87 10.24
N SER A 259 -31.26 11.98 10.57
CA SER A 259 -30.02 12.37 11.26
C SER A 259 -28.79 11.89 10.52
N ALA A 260 -27.77 12.75 10.42
CA ALA A 260 -26.48 12.44 9.80
C ALA A 260 -25.38 13.30 10.45
N GLY A 261 -24.13 13.14 10.00
CA GLY A 261 -23.03 13.93 10.53
C GLY A 261 -21.66 13.28 10.39
N LYS A 262 -21.64 12.04 9.89
CA LYS A 262 -20.50 11.14 9.95
C LYS A 262 -20.23 10.56 8.58
N TYR A 263 -18.97 10.27 8.29
CA TYR A 263 -18.62 9.49 7.11
C TYR A 263 -17.32 8.74 7.32
N GLU A 264 -17.15 7.69 6.53
CA GLU A 264 -15.99 6.82 6.51
C GLU A 264 -15.39 6.74 5.12
N ARG A 265 -14.07 6.58 5.02
CA ARG A 265 -13.35 6.56 3.73
C ARG A 265 -12.51 5.31 3.56
N PHE A 266 -12.58 4.77 2.35
CA PHE A 266 -11.87 3.59 1.92
C PHE A 266 -11.21 3.87 0.56
N THR A 267 -10.08 3.26 0.29
CA THR A 267 -9.44 3.30 -1.03
C THR A 267 -8.95 1.93 -1.41
N TYR A 268 -9.42 1.44 -2.55
CA TYR A 268 -8.98 0.18 -3.14
C TYR A 268 -8.26 0.45 -4.45
N LYS A 269 -7.30 -0.41 -4.78
CA LYS A 269 -6.66 -0.41 -6.09
C LYS A 269 -7.44 -1.32 -7.04
N LYS A 270 -7.68 -0.83 -8.26
CA LYS A 270 -8.30 -1.57 -9.36
C LYS A 270 -7.50 -2.85 -9.62
N ASP A 271 -8.22 -3.94 -9.88
CA ASP A 271 -7.70 -5.28 -10.16
C ASP A 271 -7.02 -6.02 -9.00
N ASN A 272 -7.07 -5.48 -7.77
CA ASN A 272 -6.82 -6.29 -6.59
C ASN A 272 -8.07 -7.12 -6.27
N GLU A 273 -7.93 -8.44 -6.16
CA GLU A 273 -8.95 -9.25 -5.50
C GLU A 273 -8.87 -8.97 -3.99
N PHE A 274 -10.00 -8.63 -3.39
CA PHE A 274 -10.08 -8.37 -1.95
C PHE A 274 -11.46 -8.69 -1.39
N GLU A 275 -11.47 -9.01 -0.10
CA GLU A 275 -12.64 -9.07 0.74
C GLU A 275 -12.29 -8.34 2.04
N SER A 276 -13.07 -7.33 2.40
CA SER A 276 -12.84 -6.53 3.61
C SER A 276 -14.15 -6.32 4.35
N GLU A 277 -14.11 -6.53 5.66
CA GLU A 277 -15.25 -6.37 6.56
C GLU A 277 -14.89 -5.39 7.69
N PHE A 278 -15.77 -4.42 7.92
CA PHE A 278 -15.58 -3.40 8.95
C PHE A 278 -16.83 -3.30 9.82
N GLU A 279 -16.72 -3.70 11.09
CA GLU A 279 -17.76 -3.48 12.09
C GLU A 279 -17.65 -2.06 12.65
N GLU A 280 -18.75 -1.32 12.56
CA GLU A 280 -18.85 0.06 12.98
C GLU A 280 -20.07 0.29 13.84
N LYS A 281 -20.00 1.36 14.64
CA LYS A 281 -21.12 1.80 15.47
C LYS A 281 -21.37 3.29 15.30
N VAL A 282 -22.62 3.61 14.98
CA VAL A 282 -23.09 4.98 14.87
C VAL A 282 -24.29 5.19 15.77
N ASP A 283 -24.10 6.04 16.78
CA ASP A 283 -25.03 6.19 17.90
C ASP A 283 -25.28 4.85 18.60
N ASP A 284 -26.48 4.28 18.50
CA ASP A 284 -26.91 2.98 19.03
C ASP A 284 -26.88 1.86 17.97
N VAL A 285 -26.67 2.18 16.69
CA VAL A 285 -26.74 1.19 15.61
C VAL A 285 -25.35 0.63 15.29
N VAL A 286 -25.23 -0.71 15.34
CA VAL A 286 -24.03 -1.44 14.89
C VAL A 286 -24.26 -1.98 13.48
N TYR A 287 -23.31 -1.77 12.58
CA TYR A 287 -23.36 -2.29 11.22
C TYR A 287 -22.00 -2.81 10.75
N ASN A 288 -22.03 -3.78 9.84
CA ASN A 288 -20.87 -4.27 9.12
C ASN A 288 -20.91 -3.75 7.69
N LEU A 289 -19.80 -3.16 7.22
CA LEU A 289 -19.58 -2.86 5.81
C LEU A 289 -18.73 -3.97 5.19
N HIS A 290 -19.18 -4.47 4.06
CA HIS A 290 -18.45 -5.47 3.28
C HIS A 290 -18.07 -4.87 1.93
N PHE A 291 -16.79 -4.98 1.57
CA PHE A 291 -16.28 -4.61 0.26
C PHE A 291 -15.67 -5.86 -0.38
N GLN A 292 -16.10 -6.20 -1.59
CA GLN A 292 -15.64 -7.39 -2.30
C GLN A 292 -15.32 -7.08 -3.76
N GLN A 293 -14.18 -7.56 -4.23
CA GLN A 293 -13.78 -7.53 -5.64
C GLN A 293 -13.12 -8.85 -6.02
N GLY A 294 -13.54 -9.44 -7.15
CA GLY A 294 -13.03 -10.74 -7.60
C GLY A 294 -13.58 -11.92 -6.80
N GLY A 295 -13.14 -13.14 -7.14
CA GLY A 295 -13.53 -14.37 -6.43
C GLY A 295 -15.03 -14.70 -6.38
N LYS A 296 -15.43 -15.46 -5.37
CA LYS A 296 -16.82 -15.85 -5.09
C LYS A 296 -17.47 -14.83 -4.16
N ILE A 297 -18.17 -13.86 -4.75
CA ILE A 297 -18.89 -12.80 -4.03
C ILE A 297 -19.99 -13.39 -3.14
N THR A 298 -19.96 -13.04 -1.86
CA THR A 298 -21.03 -13.32 -0.91
C THR A 298 -22.21 -12.40 -1.22
N HIS A 299 -23.40 -12.97 -1.44
CA HIS A 299 -24.57 -12.17 -1.78
C HIS A 299 -25.29 -11.74 -0.51
N TYR A 300 -25.19 -10.45 -0.20
CA TYR A 300 -25.89 -9.84 0.93
C TYR A 300 -27.25 -9.25 0.50
N PRO A 301 -28.26 -9.20 1.37
CA PRO A 301 -29.57 -8.64 1.04
C PRO A 301 -29.54 -7.15 0.66
N HIS A 302 -28.63 -6.38 1.27
CA HIS A 302 -28.45 -4.96 1.04
C HIS A 302 -27.07 -4.73 0.43
N HIS A 303 -26.99 -4.76 -0.90
CA HIS A 303 -25.74 -4.54 -1.63
C HIS A 303 -25.92 -3.62 -2.84
N VAL A 304 -24.83 -3.00 -3.26
CA VAL A 304 -24.71 -2.15 -4.45
C VAL A 304 -23.44 -2.58 -5.17
N LYS A 305 -23.56 -2.76 -6.48
CA LYS A 305 -22.43 -3.00 -7.36
C LYS A 305 -21.99 -1.70 -8.03
N ASP A 306 -20.72 -1.35 -7.86
CA ASP A 306 -20.09 -0.21 -8.54
C ASP A 306 -18.91 -0.70 -9.38
N GLY A 307 -19.16 -0.94 -10.68
CA GLY A 307 -18.18 -1.56 -11.57
C GLY A 307 -17.91 -3.02 -11.18
N THR A 308 -16.68 -3.32 -10.78
CA THR A 308 -16.22 -4.65 -10.34
C THR A 308 -16.35 -4.87 -8.83
N ILE A 309 -16.64 -3.83 -8.07
CA ILE A 309 -16.70 -3.86 -6.61
C ILE A 309 -18.16 -4.04 -6.17
N ASP A 310 -18.40 -5.04 -5.32
CA ASP A 310 -19.66 -5.24 -4.60
C ASP A 310 -19.51 -4.68 -3.18
N ILE A 311 -20.47 -3.85 -2.76
CA ILE A 311 -20.46 -3.18 -1.47
C ILE A 311 -21.77 -3.52 -0.78
N ALA A 312 -21.68 -4.09 0.42
CA ALA A 312 -22.84 -4.48 1.20
C ALA A 312 -22.81 -3.92 2.61
N VAL A 313 -23.98 -3.91 3.24
CA VAL A 313 -24.14 -3.55 4.64
C VAL A 313 -25.04 -4.53 5.37
N GLU A 314 -24.63 -4.92 6.57
CA GLU A 314 -25.45 -5.68 7.50
C GLU A 314 -25.65 -4.87 8.78
N VAL A 315 -26.89 -4.53 9.11
CA VAL A 315 -27.20 -3.85 10.37
C VAL A 315 -27.59 -4.92 11.39
N ARG A 316 -26.88 -5.00 12.52
CA ARG A 316 -27.30 -5.86 13.62
C ARG A 316 -28.61 -5.31 14.19
N SER A 317 -29.69 -6.06 14.00
CA SER A 317 -30.94 -5.80 14.70
C SER A 317 -30.71 -6.04 16.18
N GLU A 318 -30.98 -5.05 17.04
CA GLU A 318 -31.20 -5.32 18.46
C GLU A 318 -32.41 -6.28 18.55
N HIS A 319 -32.16 -7.51 18.98
CA HIS A 319 -33.23 -8.47 19.28
C HIS A 319 -34.00 -8.08 20.54
#